data_AF-A0A258HQF2-F1
#
_entry.id   AF-A0A258HQF2-F1
#
_cell.length_a   1.000
_cell.length_b   1.000
_cell.length_c   1.000
_cell.angle_alpha   90.00
_cell.angle_beta   90.00
_cell.angle_gamma   90.00
#
_symmetry.space_group_name_H-M   'P 1'
#
loop_
_entity.id
_entity.type
_entity.pdbx_description
1 polymer ?
#
loop_
_entity_poly.entity_id
_entity_poly.type
_entity_poly.pdbx_seq_one_letter_code
_entity_poly.pdbx_strand_id
1 'polypeptide(L)' 'MANPAIQPEDDQPGVFDIPDDAADEAAMRRAEADFEAGRTISHAAMKRWLLSWGSDNPLPPPKCGE' A
#
# COMPACT_ATOMS: atom_id res chain seq x y z
N MET A 1 -29.89 -9.10 19.73
CA MET A 1 -28.79 -8.73 18.81
C MET A 1 -29.13 -7.35 18.27
N ALA A 2 -28.53 -6.29 18.81
CA ALA A 2 -28.76 -4.94 18.28
C ALA A 2 -28.12 -4.85 16.88
N ASN A 3 -28.89 -4.39 15.90
CA ASN A 3 -28.36 -4.00 14.60
C ASN A 3 -27.52 -2.73 14.82
N PRO A 4 -26.21 -2.70 14.52
CA PRO A 4 -25.46 -1.46 14.68
C PRO A 4 -26.03 -0.47 13.68
N ALA A 5 -26.61 0.61 14.20
CA ALA A 5 -26.99 1.75 13.37
C ALA A 5 -25.71 2.25 12.70
N ILE A 6 -25.65 2.19 11.37
CA ILE A 6 -24.72 3.03 10.60
C ILE A 6 -25.04 4.44 11.04
N GLN A 7 -24.08 5.12 11.65
CA GLN A 7 -24.31 6.43 12.21
C GLN A 7 -24.38 7.43 11.05
N PRO A 8 -25.34 8.37 11.02
CA PRO A 8 -25.50 9.35 9.92
C PRO A 8 -24.32 10.34 9.78
N GLU A 9 -23.29 10.21 10.61
CA GLU A 9 -22.03 10.96 10.56
C GLU A 9 -20.96 10.33 9.64
N ASP A 10 -21.27 9.20 8.98
CA ASP A 10 -20.40 8.51 8.01
C ASP A 10 -20.44 9.08 6.57
N ASP A 11 -21.15 10.19 6.32
CA ASP A 11 -21.29 10.81 4.99
C ASP A 11 -20.18 11.83 4.65
N GLN A 12 -19.18 11.99 5.52
CA GLN A 12 -18.01 12.82 5.21
C GLN A 12 -16.99 11.99 4.42
N PRO A 13 -16.42 12.52 3.32
CA PRO A 13 -15.39 11.83 2.57
C PRO A 13 -14.21 11.50 3.49
N GLY A 14 -13.77 10.24 3.47
CA GLY A 14 -12.58 9.81 4.18
C GLY A 14 -11.34 10.52 3.63
N VAL A 15 -10.24 10.48 4.37
CA VAL A 15 -8.96 11.09 3.94
C VAL A 15 -8.47 10.57 2.59
N PHE A 16 -8.89 9.37 2.19
CA PHE A 16 -8.56 8.76 0.89
C PHE A 16 -9.57 9.05 -0.22
N ASP A 17 -10.72 9.66 0.11
CA ASP A 17 -11.78 10.01 -0.85
C ASP A 17 -11.62 11.43 -1.40
N ILE A 18 -10.65 12.19 -0.89
CA ILE A 18 -10.34 13.56 -1.34
C ILE A 18 -9.22 13.47 -2.40
N PRO A 19 -9.50 13.78 -3.67
CA PRO A 19 -8.48 13.77 -4.71
C PRO A 19 -7.46 14.91 -4.48
N ASP A 20 -6.18 14.58 -4.64
CA ASP A 20 -5.06 15.52 -4.64
C ASP A 20 -4.14 15.22 -5.82
N ASP A 21 -4.51 15.74 -6.99
CA ASP A 21 -3.79 15.51 -8.25
C ASP A 21 -2.31 15.93 -8.16
N ALA A 22 -2.00 16.95 -7.36
CA ALA A 22 -0.62 17.42 -7.20
C ALA A 22 0.22 16.43 -6.40
N ALA A 23 -0.36 15.83 -5.35
CA ALA A 23 0.28 14.75 -4.59
C ALA A 23 0.45 13.49 -5.44
N ASP A 24 -0.55 13.12 -6.23
CA ASP A 24 -0.50 11.94 -7.12
C ASP A 24 0.60 12.09 -8.19
N GLU A 25 0.68 13.24 -8.86
CA GLU A 25 1.74 13.53 -9.84
C GLU A 25 3.14 13.56 -9.21
N ALA A 26 3.25 14.05 -7.96
CA ALA A 26 4.51 14.01 -7.22
C ALA A 26 4.91 12.57 -6.86
N ALA A 27 3.95 11.74 -6.44
CA ALA A 27 4.16 10.34 -6.15
C ALA A 27 4.58 9.56 -7.40
N MET A 28 3.98 9.85 -8.55
CA MET A 28 4.33 9.20 -9.81
C MET A 28 5.73 9.54 -10.30
N ARG A 29 6.13 10.82 -10.25
CA ARG A 29 7.51 11.23 -10.57
C ARG A 29 8.54 10.56 -9.65
N ARG A 30 8.21 10.36 -8.37
CA ARG A 30 9.07 9.63 -7.45
C ARG A 30 9.18 8.15 -7.82
N ALA A 31 8.06 7.50 -8.15
CA ALA A 31 8.04 6.10 -8.55
C ALA A 31 8.89 5.86 -9.81
N GLU A 32 8.82 6.75 -10.80
CA GLU A 32 9.65 6.69 -12.00
C GLU A 32 11.14 6.82 -11.65
N ALA A 33 11.50 7.79 -10.80
CA ALA A 33 12.89 7.95 -10.35
C ALA A 33 13.40 6.78 -9.51
N ASP A 34 12.52 6.06 -8.80
CA ASP A 34 12.84 4.81 -8.10
C ASP A 34 13.04 3.66 -9.10
N PHE A 35 12.20 3.56 -10.14
CA PHE A 35 12.32 2.57 -11.21
C PHE A 35 13.62 2.71 -11.99
N GLU A 36 13.93 3.91 -12.48
CA GLU A 36 15.16 4.21 -13.23
C GLU A 36 16.43 3.98 -12.41
N ALA A 37 16.36 4.19 -11.09
CA ALA A 37 17.47 3.90 -10.19
C ALA A 37 17.55 2.42 -9.74
N GLY A 38 16.69 1.55 -10.27
CA GLY A 38 16.65 0.13 -9.92
C GLY A 38 16.19 -0.14 -8.48
N ARG A 39 15.50 0.79 -7.83
CA ARG A 39 14.94 0.64 -6.47
C ARG A 39 13.61 -0.11 -6.52
N THR A 40 13.59 -1.25 -7.19
CA THR A 40 12.43 -2.11 -7.36
C THR A 40 12.62 -3.43 -6.62
N ILE A 41 11.51 -4.07 -6.25
CA ILE A 41 11.48 -5.40 -5.65
C ILE A 41 10.79 -6.32 -6.63
N SER A 42 11.37 -7.50 -6.87
CA SER A 42 10.80 -8.51 -7.73
C SER A 42 9.46 -8.99 -7.17
N HIS A 43 8.53 -9.30 -8.07
CA HIS A 43 7.25 -9.86 -7.69
C HIS A 43 7.40 -11.14 -6.84
N ALA A 44 8.38 -11.98 -7.16
CA ALA A 44 8.64 -13.22 -6.44
C ALA A 44 9.06 -12.98 -4.99
N ALA A 45 9.97 -12.03 -4.75
CA ALA A 45 10.41 -11.65 -3.40
C ALA A 45 9.27 -11.05 -2.58
N MET A 46 8.49 -10.13 -3.19
CA MET A 46 7.32 -9.53 -2.57
C MET A 46 6.26 -10.58 -2.20
N LYS A 47 5.92 -11.48 -3.12
CA LYS A 47 4.95 -12.55 -2.90
C LYS A 47 5.38 -13.49 -1.76
N ARG A 48 6.64 -13.92 -1.75
CA ARG A 48 7.18 -14.79 -0.69
C ARG A 48 7.03 -14.15 0.69
N TRP A 49 7.31 -12.85 0.79
CA TRP A 49 7.15 -12.12 2.04
C TRP A 49 5.69 -12.00 2.47
N LEU A 50 4.78 -11.58 1.58
CA LEU A 50 3.36 -11.46 1.90
C LEU A 50 2.74 -12.80 2.33
N LEU A 51 3.11 -13.91 1.70
CA LEU A 51 2.61 -15.24 2.07
C LEU A 51 3.12 -15.70 3.44
N SER A 52 4.28 -15.21 3.88
CA SER A 52 4.82 -15.59 5.20
C SER A 52 4.03 -15.01 6.37
N TRP A 53 3.28 -13.92 6.16
CA TRP A 53 2.51 -13.25 7.21
C TRP A 53 1.39 -14.13 7.78
N GLY A 54 0.86 -15.06 6.99
CA GLY A 54 -0.15 -16.02 7.43
C GLY A 54 0.41 -17.30 8.05
N SER A 55 1.72 -17.35 8.31
CA SER A 55 2.41 -18.51 8.88
C SER A 55 2.98 -18.20 10.27
N ASP A 56 3.35 -19.23 11.03
CA ASP A 56 4.01 -19.08 12.33
C ASP A 56 5.44 -18.49 12.24
N ASN A 57 5.97 -18.31 11.03
CA ASN A 57 7.32 -17.78 10.79
C ASN A 57 7.32 -16.68 9.72
N PRO A 58 6.91 -15.45 10.06
CA PRO A 58 6.94 -14.33 9.13
C PRO A 58 8.37 -14.01 8.71
N LEU A 59 8.57 -13.83 7.41
CA LEU A 59 9.84 -13.46 6.81
C LEU A 59 10.09 -11.95 6.94
N PRO A 60 11.37 -11.52 6.95
CA PRO A 60 11.68 -10.09 6.87
C PRO A 60 11.23 -9.50 5.52
N PRO A 61 10.93 -8.18 5.48
CA PRO A 61 10.61 -7.51 4.22
C PRO A 61 11.75 -7.63 3.20
N PRO A 62 11.43 -7.83 1.91
CA PRO A 62 12.43 -7.90 0.85
C PRO A 62 13.05 -6.53 0.60
N LYS A 63 14.30 -6.51 0.12
CA LYS A 63 15.02 -5.28 -0.21
C LYS A 63 14.98 -5.02 -1.72
N CYS A 64 15.25 -3.78 -2.11
CA CYS A 64 15.43 -3.44 -3.53
C CYS A 64 16.51 -4.32 -4.17
N GLY A 65 16.24 -4.83 -5.38
CA GLY A 65 17.09 -5.75 -6.11
C GLY A 65 16.89 -7.24 -5.79
N GLU A 66 16.05 -7.59 -4.80
CA GLU A 66 15.60 -8.96 -4.53
C GLU A 66 14.34 -9.33 -5.32
#